data_AF-A0A671XCL0-F1
#
_entry.id   AF-A0A671XCL0-F1
#
_cell.length_a   1.000
_cell.length_b   1.000
_cell.length_c   1.000
_cell.angle_alpha   90.00
_cell.angle_beta   90.00
_cell.angle_gamma   90.00
#
_symmetry.space_group_name_H-M   'P 1'
#
loop_
_entity.id
_entity.type
_entity.pdbx_description
1 polymer ?
#
loop_
_entity_poly.entity_id
_entity_poly.type
_entity_poly.pdbx_seq_one_letter_code
_entity_poly.pdbx_strand_id
1 'polypeptide(L)'
;VSRLVVNVLSHLITQFEASPVKLSSPAGLTALIQTEQDVIAAVGDDARLSCQLLQSKEILQITWQKVLPEGEENVATFNKYFGERVNAGFQGKVEVKNNGLQNCSIVIKNVTDQDEGCYRCVFNAYPDGALIGNTCLKVYGKNLHAFITKCIEVNHLCSI
;
A
#
# COMPACT_ATOMS: atom_id res chain seq x y z
N VAL A 1 -36.38 -37.56 10.11
CA VAL A 1 -35.67 -36.67 11.04
C VAL A 1 -34.69 -35.81 10.26
N SER A 2 -34.95 -34.56 9.96
CA SER A 2 -36.12 -33.94 9.32
C SER A 2 -35.54 -32.66 8.71
N ARG A 3 -36.02 -32.27 7.54
CA ARG A 3 -35.59 -31.11 6.74
C ARG A 3 -35.65 -29.74 7.46
N LEU A 4 -35.97 -29.73 8.76
CA LEU A 4 -35.97 -28.57 9.64
C LEU A 4 -34.56 -28.07 9.98
N VAL A 5 -33.55 -28.95 10.17
CA VAL A 5 -32.22 -28.51 10.64
C VAL A 5 -31.46 -27.74 9.56
N VAL A 6 -31.64 -28.13 8.29
CA VAL A 6 -31.04 -27.42 7.14
C VAL A 6 -31.66 -26.03 6.96
N ASN A 7 -32.93 -25.85 7.30
CA ASN A 7 -33.62 -24.57 7.19
C ASN A 7 -33.26 -23.56 8.30
N VAL A 8 -32.78 -24.00 9.46
CA VAL A 8 -32.35 -23.07 10.52
C VAL A 8 -30.99 -22.45 10.20
N LEU A 9 -30.08 -23.20 9.56
CA LEU A 9 -28.78 -22.70 9.13
C LEU A 9 -28.86 -21.77 7.91
N SER A 10 -29.79 -22.00 6.98
CA SER A 10 -30.01 -21.08 5.85
C SER A 10 -30.64 -19.75 6.27
N HIS A 11 -31.40 -19.70 7.37
CA HIS A 11 -31.97 -18.46 7.92
C HIS A 11 -30.97 -17.59 8.71
N LEU A 12 -29.92 -18.18 9.28
CA LEU A 12 -28.89 -17.41 10.02
C LEU A 12 -27.87 -16.74 9.10
N ILE A 13 -27.62 -17.29 7.91
CA ILE A 13 -26.70 -16.69 6.91
C ILE A 13 -27.31 -15.42 6.29
N THR A 14 -28.64 -15.32 6.21
CA THR A 14 -29.35 -14.14 5.69
C THR A 14 -29.36 -12.91 6.62
N GLN A 15 -28.81 -12.99 7.84
CA GLN A 15 -28.80 -11.86 8.79
C GLN A 15 -27.48 -11.08 8.86
N PHE A 16 -26.45 -11.49 8.13
CA PHE A 16 -25.24 -10.69 7.93
C PHE A 16 -25.11 -10.34 6.44
N GLU A 17 -26.11 -9.65 5.91
CA GLU A 17 -25.84 -8.75 4.79
C GLU A 17 -25.02 -7.59 5.35
N ALA A 18 -23.72 -7.57 5.05
CA ALA A 18 -22.99 -6.32 5.05
C ALA A 18 -23.75 -5.40 4.10
N SER A 19 -24.50 -4.43 4.65
CA SER A 19 -25.11 -3.38 3.87
C SER A 19 -24.03 -2.83 2.93
N PRO A 20 -24.24 -2.80 1.61
CA PRO A 20 -23.32 -2.09 0.75
C PRO A 20 -23.43 -0.63 1.19
N VAL A 21 -22.41 -0.13 1.89
CA VAL A 21 -22.23 1.31 2.04
C VAL A 21 -22.17 1.81 0.60
N LYS A 22 -23.26 2.41 0.15
CA LYS A 22 -23.37 2.99 -1.17
C LYS A 22 -22.54 4.26 -1.12
N LEU A 23 -21.23 4.13 -1.36
CA LEU A 23 -20.38 5.26 -1.70
C LEU A 23 -20.91 5.77 -3.04
N SER A 24 -21.87 6.70 -3.00
CA SER A 24 -22.25 7.45 -4.19
C SER A 24 -21.07 8.34 -4.55
N SER A 25 -20.13 7.80 -5.33
CA SER A 25 -19.18 8.60 -6.06
C SER A 25 -20.00 9.57 -6.91
N PRO A 26 -19.87 10.90 -6.74
CA PRO A 26 -20.47 11.83 -7.67
C PRO A 26 -19.85 11.53 -9.05
N ALA A 27 -20.71 11.49 -10.07
CA ALA A 27 -20.39 11.11 -11.44
C ALA A 27 -18.93 11.45 -11.86
N GLY A 28 -18.13 10.40 -12.03
CA GLY A 28 -17.01 10.38 -12.98
C GLY A 28 -15.82 11.32 -12.72
N LEU A 29 -15.44 11.62 -11.48
CA LEU A 29 -14.13 12.23 -11.24
C LEU A 29 -13.05 11.14 -11.31
N THR A 30 -12.56 10.82 -12.51
CA THR A 30 -11.40 9.93 -12.65
C THR A 30 -10.21 10.56 -11.91
N ALA A 31 -9.65 9.86 -10.93
CA ALA A 31 -8.48 10.33 -10.20
C ALA A 31 -7.31 10.56 -11.18
N LEU A 32 -6.70 11.76 -11.14
CA LEU A 32 -5.61 12.13 -12.03
C LEU A 32 -4.37 11.24 -11.86
N ILE A 33 -4.17 10.76 -10.63
CA ILE A 33 -3.14 9.79 -10.28
C ILE A 33 -3.81 8.48 -9.89
N GLN A 34 -3.33 7.38 -10.47
CA GLN A 34 -3.74 6.03 -10.14
C GLN A 34 -2.71 5.40 -9.20
N THR A 35 -3.19 4.95 -8.03
CA THR A 35 -2.45 4.19 -7.01
C THR A 35 -3.33 3.09 -6.47
N GLU A 36 -2.71 2.05 -5.92
CA GLU A 36 -3.41 1.08 -5.06
C GLU A 36 -3.57 1.69 -3.66
N GLN A 37 -4.77 1.65 -3.08
CA GLN A 37 -5.04 2.31 -1.80
C GLN A 37 -4.36 1.60 -0.64
N ASP A 38 -4.45 0.28 -0.58
CA ASP A 38 -3.83 -0.56 0.44
C ASP A 38 -3.02 -1.67 -0.24
N VAL A 39 -1.71 -1.67 -0.03
CA VAL A 39 -0.80 -2.74 -0.46
C VAL A 39 -0.52 -3.61 0.74
N ILE A 40 -0.63 -4.93 0.59
CA ILE A 40 -0.43 -5.89 1.67
C ILE A 40 0.83 -6.71 1.38
N ALA A 41 1.74 -6.80 2.35
CA ALA A 41 2.97 -7.60 2.23
C ALA A 41 3.31 -8.33 3.53
N ALA A 42 3.91 -9.52 3.43
CA ALA A 42 4.41 -10.23 4.60
C ALA A 42 5.75 -9.61 5.05
N VAL A 43 6.10 -9.78 6.33
CA VAL A 43 7.46 -9.54 6.79
C VAL A 43 8.43 -10.43 6.00
N GLY A 44 9.49 -9.84 5.46
CA GLY A 44 10.49 -10.53 4.64
C GLY A 44 10.26 -10.41 3.13
N ASP A 45 9.04 -10.13 2.69
CA ASP A 45 8.70 -9.98 1.27
C ASP A 45 9.10 -8.61 0.73
N ASP A 46 9.05 -8.45 -0.59
CA ASP A 46 9.17 -7.14 -1.24
C ASP A 46 7.76 -6.57 -1.51
N ALA A 47 7.56 -5.28 -1.22
CA ALA A 47 6.30 -4.58 -1.49
C ALA A 47 6.47 -3.56 -2.62
N ARG A 48 5.63 -3.64 -3.65
CA ARG A 48 5.60 -2.65 -4.74
C ARG A 48 4.49 -1.63 -4.52
N LEU A 49 4.87 -0.37 -4.37
CA LEU A 49 3.94 0.75 -4.33
C LEU A 49 3.87 1.39 -5.72
N SER A 50 2.73 1.23 -6.38
CA SER A 50 2.51 1.75 -7.73
C SER A 50 1.99 3.18 -7.71
N CYS A 51 2.46 4.00 -8.66
CA CYS A 51 1.92 5.34 -8.85
C CYS A 51 2.06 5.80 -10.31
N GLN A 52 0.93 6.12 -10.92
CA GLN A 52 0.83 6.45 -12.34
C GLN A 52 0.01 7.72 -12.56
N LEU A 53 0.54 8.64 -13.35
CA LEU A 53 -0.18 9.83 -13.80
C LEU A 53 -0.97 9.51 -15.08
N LEU A 54 -2.29 9.67 -15.03
CA LEU A 54 -3.17 9.29 -16.15
C LEU A 54 -3.20 10.30 -17.29
N GLN A 55 -2.83 11.55 -17.02
CA GLN A 55 -2.80 12.61 -18.03
C GLN A 55 -1.36 13.03 -18.33
N SER A 56 -1.09 13.40 -19.57
CA SER A 56 0.19 14.00 -19.93
C SER A 56 0.30 15.40 -19.33
N LYS A 57 1.31 15.61 -18.48
CA LYS A 57 1.61 16.88 -17.82
C LYS A 57 3.11 17.14 -17.89
N GLU A 58 3.52 18.41 -17.82
CA GLU A 58 4.93 18.76 -17.72
C GLU A 58 5.41 18.51 -16.28
N ILE A 59 5.96 17.31 -16.05
CA ILE A 59 6.48 16.92 -14.74
C ILE A 59 7.94 17.34 -14.63
N LEU A 60 8.24 18.10 -13.57
CA LEU A 60 9.58 18.56 -13.24
C LEU A 60 10.31 17.53 -12.37
N GLN A 61 9.61 16.99 -11.37
CA GLN A 61 10.15 16.01 -10.44
C GLN A 61 9.03 15.18 -9.81
N ILE A 62 9.32 13.92 -9.54
CA ILE A 62 8.47 13.03 -8.73
C ILE A 62 9.15 12.82 -7.39
N THR A 63 8.42 12.95 -6.30
CA THR A 63 8.92 12.70 -4.94
C THR A 63 8.05 11.65 -4.26
N TRP A 64 8.67 10.58 -3.78
CA TRP A 64 8.04 9.65 -2.85
C TRP A 64 8.28 10.10 -1.42
N GLN A 65 7.24 10.07 -0.61
CA GLN A 65 7.27 10.47 0.79
C GLN A 65 6.63 9.39 1.67
N LYS A 66 7.14 9.20 2.87
CA LYS A 66 6.49 8.44 3.94
C LYS A 66 5.77 9.41 4.85
N VAL A 67 4.54 9.08 5.22
CA VAL A 67 3.73 9.87 6.14
C VAL A 67 4.05 9.44 7.57
N LEU A 68 4.47 10.40 8.37
CA LEU A 68 4.81 10.25 9.77
C LEU A 68 3.85 11.11 10.63
N PRO A 69 3.73 10.86 11.94
CA PRO A 69 2.91 11.67 12.82
C PRO A 69 3.30 13.16 12.82
N GLU A 70 4.60 13.43 12.77
CA GLU A 70 5.20 14.78 12.77
C GLU A 70 5.31 15.43 11.38
N GLY A 71 4.90 14.76 10.30
CA GLY A 71 4.93 15.31 8.94
C GLY A 71 5.29 14.27 7.87
N GLU A 72 6.14 14.67 6.92
CA GLU A 72 6.57 13.82 5.81
C GLU A 72 8.07 13.66 5.75
N GLU A 73 8.51 12.42 5.53
CA GLU A 73 9.89 12.12 5.23
C GLU A 73 10.04 11.78 3.75
N ASN A 74 10.96 12.47 3.05
CA ASN A 74 11.25 12.15 1.66
C ASN A 74 11.97 10.81 1.56
N VAL A 75 11.41 9.88 0.78
CA VAL A 75 11.95 8.53 0.55
C VAL A 75 12.91 8.54 -0.63
N ALA A 76 12.42 9.01 -1.77
CA ALA A 76 13.17 9.06 -3.01
C ALA A 76 12.64 10.16 -3.93
N THR A 77 13.48 10.65 -4.83
CA THR A 77 13.08 11.55 -5.91
C THR A 77 13.47 10.97 -7.27
N PHE A 78 12.72 11.33 -8.30
CA PHE A 78 13.06 11.07 -9.68
C PHE A 78 12.93 12.35 -10.52
N ASN A 79 13.97 12.66 -11.27
CA ASN A 79 14.03 13.81 -12.16
C ASN A 79 14.53 13.34 -13.55
N LYS A 80 13.96 13.86 -14.64
CA LYS A 80 14.35 13.49 -16.01
C LYS A 80 15.82 13.75 -16.35
N TYR A 81 16.44 14.75 -15.73
CA TYR A 81 17.81 15.18 -16.00
C TYR A 81 18.83 14.55 -15.04
N PHE A 82 18.45 14.37 -13.78
CA PHE A 82 19.37 13.89 -12.73
C PHE A 82 19.14 12.43 -12.33
N GLY A 83 18.11 11.78 -12.88
CA GLY A 83 17.76 10.41 -12.56
C GLY A 83 17.10 10.26 -11.20
N GLU A 84 17.21 9.06 -10.64
CA GLU A 84 16.68 8.72 -9.31
C GLU A 84 17.68 9.05 -8.20
N ARG A 85 17.15 9.42 -7.04
CA ARG A 85 17.91 9.62 -5.82
C ARG A 85 17.12 9.09 -4.64
N VAL A 86 17.68 8.11 -3.93
CA VAL A 86 17.12 7.55 -2.70
C VAL A 86 17.79 8.21 -1.49
N ASN A 87 16.98 8.68 -0.54
CA ASN A 87 17.49 9.33 0.68
C ASN A 87 18.18 8.31 1.59
N ALA A 88 19.15 8.77 2.39
CA ALA A 88 20.07 7.93 3.13
C ALA A 88 19.39 6.86 4.01
N GLY A 89 18.30 7.21 4.72
CA GLY A 89 17.53 6.28 5.56
C GLY A 89 16.84 5.15 4.79
N PHE A 90 16.71 5.29 3.47
CA PHE A 90 16.04 4.33 2.59
C PHE A 90 16.99 3.64 1.60
N GLN A 91 18.28 3.97 1.62
CA GLN A 91 19.26 3.34 0.73
C GLN A 91 19.37 1.84 0.99
N GLY A 92 19.42 1.04 -0.07
CA GLY A 92 19.38 -0.42 0.00
C GLY A 92 18.00 -1.00 0.34
N LYS A 93 17.14 -0.22 1.02
CA LYS A 93 15.77 -0.58 1.38
C LYS A 93 14.77 -0.33 0.27
N VAL A 94 14.91 0.79 -0.45
CA VAL A 94 13.98 1.20 -1.50
C VAL A 94 14.67 1.20 -2.87
N GLU A 95 13.99 0.67 -3.86
CA GLU A 95 14.33 0.82 -5.28
C GLU A 95 13.26 1.63 -6.00
N VAL A 96 13.68 2.58 -6.83
CA VAL A 96 12.77 3.30 -7.72
C VAL A 96 12.55 2.46 -8.98
N LYS A 97 11.29 2.30 -9.39
CA LYS A 97 10.88 1.64 -10.63
C LYS A 97 10.06 2.61 -11.44
N ASN A 98 10.70 3.26 -12.39
CA ASN A 98 10.10 4.28 -13.22
C ASN A 98 10.05 3.86 -14.70
N ASN A 99 9.07 4.40 -15.41
CA ASN A 99 9.03 4.42 -16.86
C ASN A 99 8.80 5.87 -17.29
N GLY A 100 9.90 6.62 -17.37
CA GLY A 100 9.85 8.07 -17.54
C GLY A 100 9.15 8.77 -16.38
N LEU A 101 8.43 9.85 -16.68
CA LEU A 101 7.75 10.70 -15.70
C LEU A 101 6.25 10.38 -15.52
N GLN A 102 5.75 9.32 -16.18
CA GLN A 102 4.33 8.95 -16.14
C GLN A 102 4.04 7.81 -15.18
N ASN A 103 4.99 6.88 -14.99
CA ASN A 103 4.90 5.82 -14.00
C ASN A 103 6.15 5.88 -13.13
N CYS A 104 5.96 6.09 -11.83
CA CYS A 104 7.04 6.11 -10.86
C CYS A 104 6.60 5.30 -9.65
N SER A 105 6.83 4.00 -9.72
CA SER A 105 6.62 3.08 -8.61
C SER A 105 7.88 3.02 -7.73
N ILE A 106 7.72 2.54 -6.50
CA ILE A 106 8.85 2.10 -5.67
C ILE A 106 8.67 0.66 -5.23
N VAL A 107 9.77 -0.01 -4.95
CA VAL A 107 9.80 -1.33 -4.32
C VAL A 107 10.51 -1.19 -2.98
N ILE A 108 9.81 -1.51 -1.90
CA ILE A 108 10.36 -1.61 -0.55
C ILE A 108 10.79 -3.06 -0.37
N LYS A 109 12.09 -3.29 -0.22
CA LYS A 109 12.67 -4.63 -0.13
C LYS A 109 12.66 -5.17 1.29
N ASN A 110 12.50 -6.48 1.44
CA ASN A 110 12.58 -7.20 2.73
C ASN A 110 11.78 -6.48 3.83
N VAL A 111 10.47 -6.35 3.63
CA VAL A 111 9.53 -5.57 4.43
C VAL A 111 9.61 -5.95 5.91
N THR A 112 9.53 -4.95 6.77
CA THR A 112 9.53 -5.07 8.22
C THR A 112 8.35 -4.32 8.82
N ASP A 113 8.06 -4.56 10.09
CA ASP A 113 7.00 -3.86 10.82
C ASP A 113 7.16 -2.33 10.80
N GLN A 114 8.40 -1.84 10.68
CA GLN A 114 8.71 -0.41 10.62
C GLN A 114 8.35 0.22 9.28
N ASP A 115 8.21 -0.58 8.22
CA ASP A 115 7.83 -0.10 6.89
C ASP A 115 6.30 0.10 6.76
N GLU A 116 5.52 -0.45 7.68
CA GLU A 116 4.08 -0.19 7.72
C GLU A 116 3.81 1.31 7.84
N GLY A 117 2.84 1.78 7.05
CA GLY A 117 2.47 3.19 7.05
C GLY A 117 1.94 3.63 5.71
N CYS A 118 1.55 4.90 5.64
CA CYS A 118 1.09 5.50 4.40
C CYS A 118 2.22 6.24 3.70
N TYR A 119 2.16 6.21 2.38
CA TYR A 119 3.14 6.79 1.47
C TYR A 119 2.41 7.66 0.46
N ARG A 120 3.13 8.67 -0.02
CA ARG A 120 2.67 9.63 -1.02
C ARG A 120 3.63 9.66 -2.20
N CYS A 121 3.08 9.64 -3.40
CA CYS A 121 3.80 10.02 -4.61
C CYS A 121 3.35 11.42 -5.02
N VAL A 122 4.31 12.33 -5.17
CA VAL A 122 4.06 13.74 -5.47
C VAL A 122 4.68 14.07 -6.81
N PHE A 123 3.84 14.30 -7.82
CA PHE A 123 4.27 14.81 -9.12
C PHE A 123 4.25 16.33 -9.07
N ASN A 124 5.42 16.96 -9.18
CA ASN A 124 5.55 18.40 -9.28
C ASN A 124 5.37 18.79 -10.75
N ALA A 125 4.18 19.25 -11.11
CA ALA A 125 3.80 19.64 -12.45
C ALA A 125 3.86 21.16 -12.62
N TYR A 126 4.22 21.63 -13.81
CA TYR A 126 4.08 23.02 -14.20
C TYR A 126 2.98 23.15 -15.28
N PRO A 127 2.07 24.14 -15.20
CA PRO A 127 1.88 25.12 -14.13
C PRO A 127 0.99 24.61 -12.96
N ASP A 128 0.51 23.37 -13.04
CA ASP A 128 -0.56 22.84 -12.17
C ASP A 128 -0.16 22.64 -10.69
N GLY A 129 1.14 22.71 -10.37
CA GLY A 129 1.65 22.50 -9.02
C GLY A 129 1.76 21.01 -8.66
N ALA A 130 1.63 20.71 -7.37
CA ALA A 130 1.81 19.35 -6.84
C ALA A 130 0.54 18.50 -7.01
N LEU A 131 0.68 17.35 -7.66
CA LEU A 131 -0.35 16.33 -7.78
C LEU A 131 0.04 15.14 -6.91
N ILE A 132 -0.88 14.68 -6.04
CA ILE A 132 -0.56 13.72 -4.98
C ILE A 132 -1.39 12.44 -5.14
N GLY A 133 -0.71 11.30 -5.20
CA GLY A 133 -1.31 9.97 -5.01
C GLY A 133 -0.95 9.43 -3.62
N ASN A 134 -1.85 8.67 -3.01
CA ASN A 134 -1.68 8.07 -1.69
C ASN A 134 -1.79 6.55 -1.78
N THR A 135 -1.04 5.84 -0.96
CA THR A 135 -1.11 4.39 -0.78
C THR A 135 -0.65 4.04 0.62
N CYS A 136 -1.20 3.00 1.24
CA CYS A 136 -0.77 2.53 2.54
C CYS A 136 -0.26 1.09 2.46
N LEU A 137 0.93 0.85 3.01
CA LEU A 137 1.48 -0.48 3.17
C LEU A 137 0.97 -1.07 4.48
N LYS A 138 0.34 -2.25 4.41
CA LYS A 138 -0.07 -3.06 5.55
C LYS A 138 0.82 -4.29 5.63
N VAL A 139 1.40 -4.53 6.80
CA VAL A 139 2.35 -5.62 7.01
C VAL A 139 1.70 -6.71 7.85
N TYR A 140 1.81 -7.96 7.42
CA TYR A 140 1.33 -9.13 8.16
C TYR A 140 2.46 -10.13 8.43
N GLY A 141 2.21 -11.12 9.28
CA GLY A 141 3.26 -12.05 9.75
C GLY A 141 4.17 -11.44 10.82
N LYS A 142 3.80 -10.26 11.34
CA LYS A 142 4.42 -9.68 12.54
C LYS A 142 4.38 -10.70 13.65
N ASN A 143 5.50 -10.90 14.33
CA ASN A 143 5.61 -11.85 15.44
C ASN A 143 5.49 -13.33 15.07
N LEU A 144 5.61 -13.75 13.80
CA LEU A 144 5.63 -15.19 13.45
C LEU A 144 6.66 -15.95 14.29
N HIS A 145 7.84 -15.36 14.51
CA HIS A 145 8.85 -15.93 15.41
C HIS A 145 8.36 -16.04 16.86
N ALA A 146 7.74 -15.00 17.42
CA ALA A 146 7.21 -15.05 18.79
C ALA A 146 6.00 -16.00 18.94
N PHE A 147 5.19 -16.14 17.88
CA PHE A 147 4.14 -17.15 17.80
C PHE A 147 4.76 -18.55 17.79
N ILE A 148 5.77 -18.82 16.96
CA ILE A 148 6.47 -20.10 16.94
C ILE A 148 7.15 -20.38 18.30
N THR A 149 7.83 -19.40 18.92
CA THR A 149 8.45 -19.58 20.24
C THR A 149 7.42 -19.92 21.33
N LYS A 150 6.29 -19.19 21.37
CA LYS A 150 5.18 -19.53 22.28
C LYS A 150 4.57 -20.91 21.96
N CYS A 151 4.47 -21.28 20.69
CA CYS A 151 4.00 -22.60 20.27
C CYS A 151 4.97 -23.73 20.66
N ILE A 152 6.28 -23.47 20.72
CA ILE A 152 7.28 -24.43 21.21
C ILE A 152 7.18 -24.57 22.74
N GLU A 153 6.93 -23.47 23.47
CA GLU A 153 6.69 -23.53 24.92
C GLU A 153 5.38 -24.27 25.27
N VAL A 154 4.35 -24.17 24.43
CA VAL A 154 3.08 -24.88 24.56
C VAL A 154 3.08 -26.12 23.67
N ASN A 155 3.87 -27.14 24.07
CA ASN A 155 4.02 -28.44 23.40
C ASN A 155 2.85 -28.84 22.46
N HIS A 156 3.08 -28.73 21.15
CA HIS A 156 2.53 -29.60 20.10
C HIS A 156 1.21 -29.27 19.37
N LEU A 157 0.80 -28.00 19.20
CA LEU A 157 -0.32 -27.66 18.30
C LEU A 157 0.00 -26.45 17.41
N CYS A 158 0.75 -26.67 16.34
CA CYS A 158 0.75 -25.76 15.19
C CYS A 158 0.32 -26.56 13.96
N SER A 159 -0.98 -26.59 13.69
CA SER A 159 -1.51 -26.97 12.38
C SER A 159 -1.82 -25.67 11.63
N ILE A 160 -1.16 -25.49 10.49
CA ILE A 160 -1.41 -24.42 9.52
C ILE A 160 -2.77 -24.62 8.87
#